data_AF-A0A5B0MT89-F1
#
_entry.id   AF-A0A5B0MT89-F1
#
_cell.length_a   1.000
_cell.length_b   1.000
_cell.length_c   1.000
_cell.angle_alpha   90.00
_cell.angle_beta   90.00
_cell.angle_gamma   90.00
#
_symmetry.space_group_name_H-M   'P 1'
#
loop_
_entity.id
_entity.type
_entity.pdbx_description
1 polymer ?
#
loop_
_entity_poly.entity_id
_entity_poly.type
_entity_poly.pdbx_seq_one_letter_code
_entity_poly.pdbx_strand_id
1 'polypeptide(L)'
;MASAYIAHLGDLSTLFSFVGWWFLPGYVSSTVLGIFYRIFPARRPKAPERGSTNPDEKPIYNPIHELQKSEYDRRARRHHSIAHGLVIGLYLGYTLIVDYQKQTGSNYYSVLGIQSNSLAFNSTTQSVPENLNTVRTQIIQGDLLDEAGLKSHWRRVARSFHPDKLNPPAGLRTEVEIAEWKGNVEAKFIRMREAYETLNDNTKRWAYDRFGPMILQWKNCITLREYLIEGIKNTCPFYGFSFSSLLVIGTLRKTDAGTFWRWTIMLLVIGLEAMILTSTSLTRVSLVLSRIFPNRAPFEHIELLRQFFIASSCVATQISGIIYSVPEEMNKNRSLEKAIEPMLGLVDQVQEYSSLANVELIKLMFNDLHPIIRSPSGKDKSGNDSLNAIPEAEANQLSQEQSVELQKVISDVKNKMLDTFCDLKLQSDPNGQAAWIQAIRSKDTPE
;
A
#
# COMPACT_ATOMS: atom_id res chain seq x y z
N MET A 1 19.79 -8.12 27.22
CA MET A 1 18.40 -7.74 26.92
C MET A 1 18.10 -7.70 25.42
N ALA A 2 19.06 -7.41 24.54
CA ALA A 2 18.88 -7.69 23.10
C ALA A 2 18.96 -9.20 22.76
N SER A 3 19.64 -10.02 23.57
CA SER A 3 19.91 -11.45 23.26
C SER A 3 18.66 -12.34 23.17
N ALA A 4 17.61 -12.11 23.96
CA ALA A 4 16.38 -12.93 23.91
C ALA A 4 15.51 -12.61 22.67
N TYR A 5 15.53 -11.36 22.20
CA TYR A 5 14.90 -10.97 20.93
C TYR A 5 15.77 -11.26 19.71
N ILE A 6 17.10 -11.20 19.87
CA ILE A 6 18.05 -11.60 18.83
C ILE A 6 18.02 -13.12 18.60
N ALA A 7 17.74 -13.93 19.63
CA ALA A 7 17.49 -15.36 19.46
C ALA A 7 16.26 -15.64 18.57
N HIS A 8 15.25 -14.76 18.58
CA HIS A 8 14.09 -14.84 17.69
C HIS A 8 14.37 -14.28 16.27
N LEU A 9 15.42 -13.47 16.09
CA LEU A 9 15.95 -13.03 14.80
C LEU A 9 16.94 -14.03 14.18
N GLY A 10 17.55 -14.90 15.00
CA GLY A 10 18.45 -15.98 14.56
C GLY A 10 17.72 -17.20 14.00
N ASP A 11 16.40 -17.25 14.11
CA ASP A 11 15.58 -18.30 13.55
C ASP A 11 15.40 -18.01 12.05
N LEU A 12 16.37 -18.44 11.24
CA LEU A 12 16.35 -18.37 9.77
C LEU A 12 15.01 -18.84 9.18
N SER A 13 14.28 -19.69 9.91
CA SER A 13 12.92 -20.12 9.61
C SER A 13 11.93 -18.97 9.39
N THR A 14 12.05 -17.86 10.14
CA THR A 14 11.18 -16.69 9.99
C THR A 14 11.49 -15.90 8.72
N LEU A 15 12.77 -15.76 8.38
CA LEU A 15 13.23 -15.17 7.11
C LEU A 15 12.88 -16.07 5.92
N PHE A 16 13.07 -17.39 6.03
CA PHE A 16 12.65 -18.35 5.02
C PHE A 16 11.13 -18.39 4.86
N SER A 17 10.37 -18.25 5.94
CA SER A 17 8.92 -18.09 5.87
C SER A 17 8.56 -16.80 5.14
N PHE A 18 9.20 -15.68 5.47
CA PHE A 18 8.97 -14.40 4.79
C PHE A 18 9.33 -14.41 3.30
N VAL A 19 10.46 -15.03 2.94
CA VAL A 19 10.87 -15.26 1.55
C VAL A 19 9.93 -16.26 0.87
N GLY A 20 9.49 -17.29 1.59
CA GLY A 20 8.47 -18.25 1.15
C GLY A 20 7.15 -17.54 0.83
N TRP A 21 6.70 -16.60 1.66
CA TRP A 21 5.53 -15.77 1.40
C TRP A 21 5.64 -14.94 0.11
N TRP A 22 6.86 -14.64 -0.34
CA TRP A 22 7.11 -13.86 -1.55
C TRP A 22 6.99 -14.69 -2.84
N PHE A 23 7.55 -15.90 -2.87
CA PHE A 23 7.67 -16.69 -4.11
C PHE A 23 6.70 -17.88 -4.19
N LEU A 24 6.40 -18.50 -3.06
CA LEU A 24 5.70 -19.78 -2.98
C LEU A 24 4.25 -19.67 -3.46
N PRO A 25 3.46 -18.62 -3.12
CA PRO A 25 2.09 -18.49 -3.61
C PRO A 25 2.01 -18.37 -5.14
N GLY A 26 2.97 -17.68 -5.77
CA GLY A 26 3.04 -17.52 -7.22
C GLY A 26 3.24 -18.86 -7.93
N TYR A 27 4.29 -19.58 -7.52
CA TYR A 27 4.64 -20.87 -8.12
C TYR A 27 3.58 -21.97 -7.85
N VAL A 28 3.04 -22.01 -6.64
CA VAL A 28 2.00 -22.98 -6.28
C VAL A 28 0.70 -22.67 -7.02
N SER A 29 0.33 -21.40 -7.17
CA SER A 29 -0.90 -21.02 -7.89
C SER A 29 -0.88 -21.44 -9.37
N SER A 30 0.27 -21.31 -10.06
CA SER A 30 0.40 -21.74 -11.45
C SER A 30 0.37 -23.27 -11.58
N THR A 31 0.99 -23.99 -10.64
CA THR A 31 0.98 -25.46 -10.60
C THR A 31 -0.42 -26.00 -10.32
N VAL A 32 -1.11 -25.46 -9.32
CA VAL A 32 -2.50 -25.81 -8.97
C VAL A 32 -3.44 -25.54 -10.14
N LEU A 33 -3.26 -24.42 -10.83
CA LEU A 33 -4.06 -24.08 -12.00
C LEU A 33 -3.79 -25.04 -13.18
N GLY A 34 -2.53 -25.46 -13.37
CA GLY A 34 -2.16 -26.49 -14.34
C GLY A 34 -2.81 -27.85 -14.05
N ILE A 35 -2.81 -28.28 -12.78
CA ILE A 35 -3.48 -29.51 -12.34
C ILE A 35 -5.00 -29.38 -12.53
N PHE A 36 -5.59 -28.24 -12.18
CA PHE A 36 -7.02 -27.98 -12.36
C PHE A 36 -7.44 -28.09 -13.82
N TYR A 37 -6.66 -27.52 -14.76
CA TYR A 37 -6.93 -27.64 -16.19
C TYR A 37 -6.68 -29.04 -16.75
N ARG A 38 -5.79 -29.83 -16.13
CA ARG A 38 -5.60 -31.24 -16.50
C ARG A 38 -6.82 -32.09 -16.11
N ILE A 39 -7.44 -31.79 -14.96
CA ILE A 39 -8.64 -32.51 -14.48
C ILE A 39 -9.90 -32.01 -15.20
N PHE A 40 -10.01 -30.70 -15.45
CA PHE A 40 -11.15 -30.07 -16.11
C PHE A 40 -10.73 -29.36 -17.41
N PRO A 41 -10.42 -30.11 -18.48
CA PRO A 41 -9.97 -29.52 -19.74
C PRO A 41 -11.02 -28.58 -20.36
N ALA A 42 -12.31 -28.85 -20.14
CA ALA A 42 -13.42 -28.02 -20.62
C ALA A 42 -13.44 -26.60 -20.01
N ARG A 43 -12.80 -26.38 -18.86
CA ARG A 43 -12.75 -25.07 -18.18
C ARG A 43 -11.51 -24.26 -18.57
N ARG A 44 -10.60 -24.81 -19.38
CA ARG A 44 -9.42 -24.10 -19.87
C ARG A 44 -9.86 -23.03 -20.89
N PRO A 45 -9.45 -21.76 -20.74
CA PRO A 45 -9.68 -20.75 -21.76
C PRO A 45 -9.04 -21.20 -23.08
N LYS A 46 -9.77 -21.12 -24.21
CA LYS A 46 -9.24 -21.44 -25.53
C LYS A 46 -8.32 -20.32 -25.98
N ALA A 47 -7.05 -20.63 -26.26
CA ALA A 47 -6.13 -19.66 -26.82
C ALA A 47 -6.62 -19.23 -28.21
N PRO A 48 -6.50 -17.94 -28.57
CA PRO A 48 -6.78 -17.50 -29.93
C PRO A 48 -5.85 -18.22 -30.91
N GLU A 49 -6.36 -18.55 -32.11
CA GLU A 49 -5.54 -19.16 -33.15
C GLU A 49 -4.40 -18.22 -33.52
N ARG A 50 -3.15 -18.71 -33.47
CA ARG A 50 -1.99 -17.97 -33.95
C ARG A 50 -2.11 -17.88 -35.48
N GLY A 51 -2.45 -16.70 -35.98
CA GLY A 51 -2.30 -16.41 -37.40
C GLY A 51 -0.86 -16.68 -37.84
N SER A 52 -0.67 -17.30 -39.00
CA SER A 52 0.64 -17.56 -39.58
C SER A 52 1.25 -16.24 -40.09
N THR A 53 1.82 -15.44 -39.20
CA THR A 53 2.59 -14.25 -39.60
C THR A 53 4.05 -14.64 -39.72
N ASN A 54 4.62 -14.50 -40.91
CA ASN A 54 6.07 -14.49 -41.11
C ASN A 54 6.69 -13.45 -40.14
N PRO A 55 7.88 -13.68 -39.57
CA PRO A 55 8.50 -12.77 -38.60
C PRO A 55 8.65 -11.31 -39.10
N ASP A 56 8.67 -11.12 -40.42
CA ASP A 56 8.93 -9.85 -41.09
C ASP A 56 7.64 -9.08 -41.49
N GLU A 57 6.45 -9.64 -41.25
CA GLU A 57 5.19 -9.04 -41.69
C GLU A 57 4.44 -8.40 -40.51
N LYS A 58 4.06 -7.11 -40.65
CA LYS A 58 3.32 -6.39 -39.60
C LYS A 58 1.97 -7.09 -39.36
N PRO A 59 1.58 -7.32 -38.10
CA PRO A 59 0.33 -8.00 -37.79
C PRO A 59 -0.85 -7.18 -38.34
N ILE A 60 -1.65 -7.80 -39.21
CA ILE A 60 -2.90 -7.23 -39.72
C ILE A 60 -3.87 -7.13 -38.53
N TYR A 61 -4.34 -5.91 -38.24
CA TYR A 61 -5.31 -5.68 -37.17
C TYR A 61 -6.63 -6.40 -37.49
N ASN A 62 -6.94 -7.44 -36.72
CA ASN A 62 -8.19 -8.18 -36.82
C ASN A 62 -9.02 -7.95 -35.55
N PRO A 63 -10.16 -7.24 -35.63
CA PRO A 63 -10.97 -6.89 -34.46
C PRO A 63 -11.54 -8.13 -33.75
N ILE A 64 -11.79 -9.22 -34.48
CA ILE A 64 -12.31 -10.47 -33.90
C ILE A 64 -11.23 -11.17 -33.06
N HIS A 65 -9.99 -11.17 -33.55
CA HIS A 65 -8.85 -11.74 -32.82
C HIS A 65 -8.56 -10.96 -31.53
N GLU A 66 -8.63 -9.62 -31.57
CA GLU A 66 -8.47 -8.79 -30.37
C GLU A 66 -9.58 -9.01 -29.34
N LEU A 67 -10.84 -9.15 -29.78
CA LEU A 67 -11.95 -9.50 -28.88
C LEU A 67 -11.73 -10.87 -28.23
N GLN A 68 -11.37 -11.90 -29.01
CA GLN A 68 -11.09 -13.25 -28.49
C GLN A 68 -9.91 -13.25 -27.51
N LYS A 69 -8.84 -12.52 -27.82
CA LYS A 69 -7.68 -12.34 -26.94
C LYS A 69 -8.06 -11.65 -25.64
N SER A 70 -8.85 -10.58 -25.71
CA SER A 70 -9.32 -9.85 -24.51
C SER A 70 -10.17 -10.74 -23.59
N GLU A 71 -11.03 -11.59 -24.17
CA GLU A 71 -11.85 -12.54 -23.42
C GLU A 71 -11.02 -13.66 -22.79
N TYR A 72 -10.05 -14.20 -23.54
CA TYR A 72 -9.10 -15.18 -23.05
C TYR A 72 -8.32 -14.63 -21.86
N ASP A 73 -7.73 -13.44 -22.00
CA ASP A 73 -6.94 -12.79 -20.97
C ASP A 73 -7.79 -12.49 -19.73
N ARG A 74 -9.03 -12.02 -19.90
CA ARG A 74 -9.96 -11.78 -18.78
C ARG A 74 -10.28 -13.07 -18.01
N ARG A 75 -10.58 -14.17 -18.71
CA ARG A 75 -10.89 -15.46 -18.06
C ARG A 75 -9.65 -16.08 -17.42
N ALA A 76 -8.51 -16.04 -18.10
CA ALA A 76 -7.24 -16.54 -17.57
C ALA A 76 -6.81 -15.78 -16.31
N ARG A 77 -6.88 -14.44 -16.31
CA ARG A 77 -6.63 -13.60 -15.13
C ARG A 77 -7.57 -13.95 -13.98
N ARG A 78 -8.87 -14.15 -14.25
CA ARG A 78 -9.85 -14.54 -13.23
C ARG A 78 -9.55 -15.90 -12.60
N HIS A 79 -9.19 -16.89 -13.41
CA HIS A 79 -8.86 -18.22 -12.88
C HIS A 79 -7.56 -18.19 -12.07
N HIS A 80 -6.56 -17.44 -12.55
CA HIS A 80 -5.31 -17.23 -11.82
C HIS A 80 -5.54 -16.49 -10.49
N SER A 81 -6.35 -15.42 -10.47
CA SER A 81 -6.64 -14.68 -9.24
C SER A 81 -7.39 -15.50 -8.19
N ILE A 82 -8.36 -16.32 -8.62
CA ILE A 82 -9.09 -17.22 -7.72
C ILE A 82 -8.13 -18.27 -7.14
N ALA A 83 -7.33 -18.92 -7.98
CA ALA A 83 -6.38 -19.94 -7.54
C ALA A 83 -5.33 -19.34 -6.59
N HIS A 84 -4.79 -18.17 -6.92
CA HIS A 84 -3.80 -17.48 -6.11
C HIS A 84 -4.38 -17.04 -4.76
N GLY A 85 -5.59 -16.47 -4.74
CA GLY A 85 -6.29 -16.11 -3.50
C GLY A 85 -6.58 -17.32 -2.61
N LEU A 86 -6.97 -18.47 -3.19
CA LEU A 86 -7.21 -19.71 -2.46
C LEU A 86 -5.93 -20.24 -1.81
N VAL A 87 -4.82 -20.30 -2.58
CA VAL A 87 -3.52 -20.76 -2.07
C VAL A 87 -3.05 -19.88 -0.92
N ILE A 88 -3.17 -18.56 -1.06
CA ILE A 88 -2.83 -17.61 0.01
C ILE A 88 -3.71 -17.83 1.24
N GLY A 89 -5.02 -18.02 1.07
CA GLY A 89 -5.95 -18.28 2.18
C GLY A 89 -5.62 -19.57 2.93
N LEU A 90 -5.31 -20.66 2.22
CA LEU A 90 -4.89 -21.92 2.84
C LEU A 90 -3.56 -21.78 3.57
N TYR A 91 -2.60 -21.06 2.99
CA TYR A 91 -1.29 -20.85 3.62
C TYR A 91 -1.38 -19.96 4.87
N LEU A 92 -2.24 -18.94 4.84
CA LEU A 92 -2.59 -18.14 6.03
C LEU A 92 -3.17 -19.04 7.14
N GLY A 93 -4.15 -19.87 6.79
CA GLY A 93 -4.77 -20.81 7.74
C GLY A 93 -3.75 -21.78 8.33
N TYR A 94 -2.88 -22.36 7.50
CA TYR A 94 -1.81 -23.25 7.94
C TYR A 94 -0.85 -22.55 8.91
N THR A 95 -0.38 -21.35 8.56
CA THR A 95 0.55 -20.57 9.39
C THR A 95 -0.06 -20.29 10.76
N LEU A 96 -1.30 -19.81 10.81
CA LEU A 96 -2.01 -19.55 12.06
C LEU A 96 -2.23 -20.81 12.91
N ILE A 97 -2.48 -21.96 12.28
CA ILE A 97 -2.64 -23.24 12.98
C ILE A 97 -1.31 -23.71 13.57
N VAL A 98 -0.22 -23.63 12.81
CA VAL A 98 1.12 -24.02 13.28
C VAL A 98 1.54 -23.15 14.45
N ASP A 99 1.32 -21.83 14.34
CA ASP A 99 1.63 -20.90 15.41
C ASP A 99 0.76 -21.14 16.65
N TYR A 100 -0.54 -21.39 16.45
CA TYR A 100 -1.45 -21.80 17.52
C TYR A 100 -0.95 -23.07 18.24
N GLN A 101 -0.50 -24.07 17.48
CA GLN A 101 0.04 -25.31 18.04
C GLN A 101 1.33 -25.06 18.82
N LYS A 102 2.28 -24.29 18.26
CA LYS A 102 3.57 -23.95 18.89
C LYS A 102 3.40 -23.28 20.25
N GLN A 103 2.36 -22.45 20.39
CA GLN A 103 2.08 -21.77 21.66
C GLN A 103 1.42 -22.70 22.70
N THR A 104 0.85 -23.84 22.32
CA THR A 104 0.11 -24.74 23.24
C THR A 104 1.02 -25.36 24.30
N GLY A 105 0.66 -25.22 25.58
CA GLY A 105 1.35 -25.88 26.69
C GLY A 105 2.58 -25.16 27.25
N SER A 106 2.89 -23.94 26.79
CA SER A 106 4.01 -23.15 27.31
C SER A 106 3.64 -22.29 28.52
N ASN A 107 2.36 -22.00 28.72
CA ASN A 107 1.88 -21.09 29.77
C ASN A 107 1.94 -21.73 31.18
N TYR A 108 2.13 -20.91 32.21
CA TYR A 108 2.34 -21.35 33.59
C TYR A 108 1.12 -22.03 34.20
N TYR A 109 -0.06 -21.64 33.75
CA TYR A 109 -1.31 -22.29 34.10
C TYR A 109 -1.35 -23.74 33.58
N SER A 110 -1.05 -23.99 32.31
CA SER A 110 -1.01 -25.35 31.73
C SER A 110 0.13 -26.20 32.31
N VAL A 111 1.27 -25.59 32.65
CA VAL A 111 2.38 -26.26 33.35
C VAL A 111 1.94 -26.78 34.72
N LEU A 112 1.07 -26.05 35.42
CA LEU A 112 0.47 -26.50 36.69
C LEU A 112 -0.81 -27.33 36.50
N GLY A 113 -1.28 -27.55 35.27
CA GLY A 113 -2.54 -28.26 35.00
C GLY A 113 -3.80 -27.47 35.41
N ILE A 114 -3.69 -26.14 35.50
CA ILE A 114 -4.77 -25.21 35.84
C ILE A 114 -5.27 -24.56 34.54
N GLN A 115 -6.58 -24.32 34.43
CA GLN A 115 -7.13 -23.57 33.30
C GLN A 115 -6.65 -22.11 33.37
N SER A 116 -6.04 -21.64 32.29
CA SER A 116 -5.44 -20.31 32.21
C SER A 116 -6.45 -19.19 31.92
N ASN A 117 -7.74 -19.48 32.03
CA ASN A 117 -8.81 -18.55 31.69
C ASN A 117 -8.79 -17.42 32.71
N SER A 118 -7.84 -16.50 32.59
CA SER A 118 -7.54 -15.47 33.57
C SER A 118 -8.69 -14.47 33.76
N LEU A 119 -9.83 -14.67 33.10
CA LEU A 119 -11.06 -13.93 33.27
C LEU A 119 -12.36 -14.78 33.12
N ALA A 120 -12.33 -16.11 32.95
CA ALA A 120 -13.57 -16.88 32.77
C ALA A 120 -13.46 -18.34 33.27
N PHE A 121 -14.17 -18.69 34.34
CA PHE A 121 -14.21 -19.96 35.10
C PHE A 121 -13.40 -19.86 36.40
N ASN A 122 -14.00 -19.47 37.52
CA ASN A 122 -15.07 -20.25 38.16
C ASN A 122 -16.06 -19.35 38.92
N SER A 123 -17.06 -18.80 38.22
CA SER A 123 -18.23 -18.15 38.83
C SER A 123 -19.51 -18.90 38.46
N THR A 124 -19.50 -20.23 38.62
CA THR A 124 -20.74 -21.02 38.47
C THR A 124 -21.50 -21.17 39.80
N THR A 125 -21.04 -20.60 40.92
CA THR A 125 -21.81 -20.66 42.19
C THR A 125 -21.62 -19.46 43.12
N GLN A 126 -21.50 -18.23 42.60
CA GLN A 126 -21.72 -17.06 43.46
C GLN A 126 -22.48 -15.99 42.70
N SER A 127 -23.68 -15.71 43.21
CA SER A 127 -24.55 -14.61 42.78
C SER A 127 -23.75 -13.33 42.61
N VAL A 128 -23.94 -12.66 41.46
CA VAL A 128 -23.35 -11.35 41.16
C VAL A 128 -23.61 -10.41 42.35
N PRO A 129 -22.58 -9.92 43.05
CA PRO A 129 -22.79 -9.00 44.17
C PRO A 129 -23.30 -7.67 43.62
N GLU A 130 -24.40 -7.20 44.20
CA GLU A 130 -25.17 -6.00 43.81
C GLU A 130 -24.40 -4.68 43.94
N ASN A 131 -23.18 -4.71 44.51
CA ASN A 131 -22.43 -3.53 44.91
C ASN A 131 -21.10 -3.38 44.15
N LEU A 132 -20.98 -2.29 43.37
CA LEU A 132 -19.78 -1.94 42.59
C LEU A 132 -18.50 -1.78 43.43
N ASN A 133 -18.62 -1.42 44.72
CA ASN A 133 -17.47 -1.27 45.59
C ASN A 133 -16.90 -2.63 46.02
N THR A 134 -17.75 -3.67 46.12
CA THR A 134 -17.34 -5.04 46.42
C THR A 134 -16.62 -5.68 45.23
N VAL A 135 -17.11 -5.41 44.01
CA VAL A 135 -16.43 -5.79 42.77
C VAL A 135 -15.08 -5.06 42.65
N ARG A 136 -15.03 -3.77 43.01
CA ARG A 136 -13.78 -2.99 43.03
C ARG A 136 -12.78 -3.55 44.05
N THR A 137 -13.21 -3.95 45.24
CA THR A 137 -12.32 -4.58 46.23
C THR A 137 -11.89 -5.99 45.81
N GLN A 138 -12.78 -6.80 45.21
CA GLN A 138 -12.41 -8.11 44.66
C GLN A 138 -11.39 -8.00 43.50
N ILE A 139 -11.50 -6.96 42.67
CA ILE A 139 -10.52 -6.62 41.62
C ILE A 139 -9.19 -6.14 42.21
N ILE A 140 -9.22 -5.40 43.32
CA ILE A 140 -8.01 -4.95 44.04
C ILE A 140 -7.34 -6.10 44.80
N GLN A 141 -8.09 -7.14 45.15
CA GLN A 141 -7.66 -8.21 46.05
C GLN A 141 -7.33 -9.55 45.35
N GLY A 142 -7.45 -9.63 44.01
CA GLY A 142 -6.87 -10.75 43.24
C GLY A 142 -7.53 -12.11 43.45
N ASP A 143 -8.80 -12.15 43.87
CA ASP A 143 -9.52 -13.38 44.23
C ASP A 143 -10.04 -14.17 43.00
N LEU A 144 -9.15 -14.49 42.05
CA LEU A 144 -9.45 -15.31 40.86
C LEU A 144 -8.79 -16.70 40.90
N LEU A 145 -7.91 -16.92 41.87
CA LEU A 145 -7.47 -18.24 42.32
C LEU A 145 -7.32 -18.13 43.83
N ASP A 146 -8.11 -18.88 44.59
CA ASP A 146 -7.94 -18.98 46.04
C ASP A 146 -6.47 -19.32 46.33
N GLU A 147 -5.72 -18.39 46.95
CA GLU A 147 -4.29 -18.55 47.22
C GLU A 147 -4.05 -19.84 48.04
N ALA A 148 -4.99 -20.18 48.92
CA ALA A 148 -4.97 -21.43 49.67
C ALA A 148 -5.16 -22.65 48.75
N GLY A 149 -6.10 -22.55 47.81
CA GLY A 149 -6.32 -23.51 46.72
C GLY A 149 -5.07 -23.72 45.86
N LEU A 150 -4.45 -22.65 45.36
CA LEU A 150 -3.23 -22.71 44.55
C LEU A 150 -2.07 -23.34 45.33
N LYS A 151 -1.87 -22.93 46.59
CA LYS A 151 -0.82 -23.49 47.46
C LYS A 151 -1.06 -24.96 47.78
N SER A 152 -2.32 -25.37 48.00
CA SER A 152 -2.67 -26.78 48.23
C SER A 152 -2.43 -27.63 46.97
N HIS A 153 -2.78 -27.11 45.79
CA HIS A 153 -2.56 -27.75 44.50
C HIS A 153 -1.06 -27.91 44.23
N TRP A 154 -0.29 -26.83 44.43
CA TRP A 154 1.17 -26.86 44.33
C TRP A 154 1.79 -27.94 45.23
N ARG A 155 1.39 -28.02 46.50
CA ARG A 155 1.88 -29.06 47.42
C ARG A 155 1.58 -30.48 46.93
N ARG A 156 0.48 -30.70 46.20
CA ARG A 156 0.15 -32.00 45.60
C ARG A 156 1.03 -32.27 44.38
N VAL A 157 1.17 -31.29 43.47
CA VAL A 157 2.01 -31.39 42.28
C VAL A 157 3.47 -31.59 42.66
N ALA A 158 4.02 -30.73 43.51
CA ALA A 158 5.41 -30.81 43.97
C ALA A 158 5.74 -32.15 44.65
N ARG A 159 4.80 -32.73 45.42
CA ARG A 159 5.01 -34.05 46.03
C ARG A 159 5.05 -35.20 45.02
N SER A 160 4.36 -35.06 43.89
CA SER A 160 4.29 -36.08 42.83
C SER A 160 5.40 -35.95 41.80
N PHE A 161 5.84 -34.72 41.49
CA PHE A 161 6.86 -34.42 40.49
C PHE A 161 8.26 -34.13 41.07
N HIS A 162 8.49 -34.37 42.36
CA HIS A 162 9.81 -34.14 42.98
C HIS A 162 10.89 -34.99 42.32
N PRO A 163 12.06 -34.43 41.93
CA PRO A 163 13.10 -35.16 41.19
C PRO A 163 13.56 -36.42 41.93
N ASP A 164 13.65 -36.37 43.27
CA ASP A 164 14.09 -37.52 44.08
C ASP A 164 13.10 -38.69 44.14
N LYS A 165 11.84 -38.48 43.74
CA LYS A 165 10.79 -39.52 43.83
C LYS A 165 10.51 -40.21 42.51
N LEU A 166 10.99 -39.65 41.42
CA LEU A 166 10.75 -40.16 40.08
C LEU A 166 11.89 -41.11 39.73
N ASN A 167 11.54 -42.36 39.46
CA ASN A 167 12.48 -43.36 38.97
C ASN A 167 12.49 -43.37 37.44
N PRO A 168 13.65 -43.59 36.80
CA PRO A 168 13.73 -43.66 35.34
C PRO A 168 12.87 -44.80 34.80
N PRO A 169 12.25 -44.64 33.62
CA PRO A 169 11.43 -45.68 33.02
C PRO A 169 12.26 -46.93 32.72
N ALA A 170 11.71 -48.12 32.96
CA ALA A 170 12.41 -49.41 32.85
C ALA A 170 13.00 -49.72 31.45
N GLY A 171 12.64 -48.94 30.43
CA GLY A 171 13.19 -49.04 29.06
C GLY A 171 14.50 -48.27 28.83
N LEU A 172 14.90 -47.38 29.73
CA LEU A 172 16.16 -46.63 29.63
C LEU A 172 17.29 -47.45 30.29
N ARG A 173 18.25 -47.89 29.48
CA ARG A 173 19.35 -48.77 29.92
C ARG A 173 20.71 -48.07 29.90
N THR A 174 20.85 -47.01 29.12
CA THR A 174 22.10 -46.28 28.98
C THR A 174 22.20 -45.21 30.05
N GLU A 175 23.33 -45.12 30.77
CA GLU A 175 23.55 -44.10 31.81
C GLU A 175 23.35 -42.66 31.29
N VAL A 176 23.70 -42.43 30.02
CA VAL A 176 23.53 -41.14 29.33
C VAL A 176 22.05 -40.77 29.22
N GLU A 177 21.20 -41.71 28.79
CA GLU A 177 19.76 -41.46 28.65
C GLU A 177 19.09 -41.24 30.02
N ILE A 178 19.57 -41.94 31.06
CA ILE A 178 19.09 -41.78 32.45
C ILE A 178 19.46 -40.39 32.98
N ALA A 179 20.68 -39.92 32.70
CA ALA A 179 21.12 -38.58 33.08
C ALA A 179 20.31 -37.49 32.36
N GLU A 180 20.06 -37.65 31.05
CA GLU A 180 19.23 -36.73 30.26
C GLU A 180 17.79 -36.70 30.77
N TRP A 181 17.20 -37.88 31.04
CA TRP A 181 15.86 -37.98 31.60
C TRP A 181 15.76 -37.29 32.96
N LYS A 182 16.74 -37.50 33.84
CA LYS A 182 16.79 -36.84 35.16
C LYS A 182 16.91 -35.33 35.02
N GLY A 183 17.76 -34.85 34.12
CA GLY A 183 17.89 -33.42 33.80
C GLY A 183 16.58 -32.82 33.29
N ASN A 184 15.85 -33.54 32.44
CA ASN A 184 14.55 -33.11 31.94
C ASN A 184 13.48 -33.04 33.04
N VAL A 185 13.48 -34.00 33.97
CA VAL A 185 12.59 -34.00 35.15
C VAL A 185 12.88 -32.81 36.06
N GLU A 186 14.16 -32.57 36.36
CA GLU A 186 14.60 -31.44 37.19
C GLU A 186 14.24 -30.10 36.54
N ALA A 187 14.53 -29.93 35.25
CA ALA A 187 14.16 -28.73 34.49
C ALA A 187 12.64 -28.49 34.50
N LYS A 188 11.84 -29.56 34.36
CA LYS A 188 10.38 -29.47 34.43
C LYS A 188 9.90 -29.05 35.82
N PHE A 189 10.50 -29.61 36.87
CA PHE A 189 10.18 -29.25 38.26
C PHE A 189 10.55 -27.79 38.57
N ILE A 190 11.72 -27.33 38.12
CA ILE A 190 12.15 -25.92 38.23
C ILE A 190 11.12 -25.00 37.56
N ARG A 191 10.69 -25.33 36.33
CA ARG A 191 9.66 -24.54 35.61
C ARG A 191 8.31 -24.52 36.33
N MET A 192 7.89 -25.65 36.91
CA MET A 192 6.65 -25.71 37.70
C MET A 192 6.74 -24.86 38.98
N ARG A 193 7.91 -24.87 39.63
CA ARG A 193 8.17 -24.02 40.81
C ARG A 193 8.15 -22.54 40.46
N GLU A 194 8.82 -22.17 39.38
CA GLU A 194 8.83 -20.79 38.85
C GLU A 194 7.42 -20.32 38.48
N ALA A 195 6.61 -21.19 37.87
CA ALA A 195 5.20 -20.94 37.60
C ALA A 195 4.41 -20.66 38.89
N TYR A 196 4.59 -21.47 39.93
CA TYR A 196 3.96 -21.25 41.22
C TYR A 196 4.41 -19.93 41.86
N GLU A 197 5.71 -19.66 41.94
CA GLU A 197 6.26 -18.44 42.54
C GLU A 197 5.79 -17.16 41.83
N THR A 198 5.62 -17.23 40.51
CA THR A 198 5.10 -16.12 39.69
C THR A 198 3.61 -15.90 39.90
N LEU A 199 2.82 -16.98 39.95
CA LEU A 199 1.36 -16.91 40.09
C LEU A 199 0.90 -16.63 41.53
N ASN A 200 1.74 -16.94 42.52
CA ASN A 200 1.45 -16.70 43.93
C ASN A 200 1.55 -15.22 44.33
N ASP A 201 2.27 -14.39 43.57
CA ASP A 201 2.33 -12.95 43.77
C ASP A 201 1.36 -12.25 42.81
N ASN A 202 0.38 -11.53 43.33
CA ASN A 202 -0.65 -10.85 42.54
C ASN A 202 -0.07 -9.83 41.55
N THR A 203 1.03 -9.15 41.90
CA THR A 203 1.66 -8.17 41.01
C THR A 203 2.38 -8.85 39.84
N LYS A 204 3.12 -9.93 40.13
CA LYS A 204 3.81 -10.73 39.11
C LYS A 204 2.82 -11.50 38.24
N ARG A 205 1.74 -12.02 38.80
CA ARG A 205 0.65 -12.66 38.07
C ARG A 205 0.03 -11.69 37.06
N TRP A 206 -0.29 -10.47 37.49
CA TRP A 206 -0.84 -9.44 36.60
C TRP A 206 0.11 -9.12 35.44
N ALA A 207 1.42 -9.02 35.71
CA ALA A 207 2.43 -8.75 34.71
C ALA A 207 2.62 -9.95 33.77
N TYR A 208 2.61 -11.16 34.32
CA TYR A 208 2.75 -12.42 33.59
C TYR A 208 1.61 -12.61 32.60
N ASP A 209 0.38 -12.37 33.04
CA ASP A 209 -0.81 -12.52 32.18
C ASP A 209 -0.71 -11.64 30.93
N ARG A 210 -0.08 -10.46 31.01
CA ARG A 210 0.04 -9.48 29.91
C ARG A 210 1.29 -9.62 29.06
N PHE A 211 2.44 -9.85 29.69
CA PHE A 211 3.75 -9.82 29.02
C PHE A 211 4.39 -11.21 28.91
N GLY A 212 3.78 -12.23 29.51
CA GLY A 212 4.25 -13.61 29.48
C GLY A 212 5.49 -13.86 30.33
N PRO A 213 6.32 -14.87 30.00
CA PRO A 213 7.47 -15.29 30.82
C PRO A 213 8.62 -14.27 30.80
N MET A 214 8.57 -13.28 29.93
CA MET A 214 9.62 -12.28 29.78
C MET A 214 9.79 -11.38 31.00
N ILE A 215 8.76 -11.28 31.84
CA ILE A 215 8.80 -10.54 33.11
C ILE A 215 9.93 -11.01 34.04
N LEU A 216 10.34 -12.27 33.92
CA LEU A 216 11.37 -12.88 34.77
C LEU A 216 12.78 -12.34 34.47
N GLN A 217 12.95 -11.79 33.27
CA GLN A 217 14.21 -11.16 32.87
C GLN A 217 14.33 -9.72 33.37
N TRP A 218 13.21 -9.11 33.81
CA TRP A 218 13.17 -7.71 34.22
C TRP A 218 13.66 -7.58 35.66
N LYS A 219 14.82 -6.94 35.81
CA LYS A 219 15.42 -6.67 37.12
C LYS A 219 14.88 -5.34 37.64
N ASN A 220 14.45 -5.31 38.91
CA ASN A 220 13.94 -4.12 39.64
C ASN A 220 12.49 -3.69 39.37
N CYS A 221 11.60 -4.60 38.95
CA CYS A 221 10.17 -4.32 38.88
C CYS A 221 9.47 -4.85 40.14
N ILE A 222 8.93 -3.95 40.95
CA ILE A 222 8.15 -4.28 42.16
C ILE A 222 6.73 -3.78 41.97
N THR A 223 6.55 -2.56 41.44
CA THR A 223 5.23 -1.96 41.29
C THR A 223 4.60 -2.27 39.93
N LEU A 224 3.26 -2.27 39.88
CA LEU A 224 2.49 -2.45 38.65
C LEU A 224 2.89 -1.46 37.53
N ARG A 225 3.22 -0.21 37.91
CA ARG A 225 3.66 0.83 36.98
C ARG A 225 5.02 0.52 36.38
N GLU A 226 5.97 0.02 37.17
CA GLU A 226 7.29 -0.37 36.68
C GLU A 226 7.18 -1.51 35.66
N TYR A 227 6.39 -2.54 35.97
CA TYR A 227 6.11 -3.63 35.03
C TYR A 227 5.46 -3.14 33.74
N LEU A 228 4.50 -2.21 33.83
CA LEU A 228 3.84 -1.65 32.64
C LEU A 228 4.83 -0.86 31.77
N ILE A 229 5.64 0.02 32.37
CA ILE A 229 6.61 0.84 31.64
C ILE A 229 7.64 -0.06 30.94
N GLU A 230 8.16 -1.06 31.66
CA GLU A 230 9.15 -1.97 31.09
C GLU A 230 8.56 -2.84 29.97
N GLY A 231 7.31 -3.29 30.14
CA GLY A 231 6.60 -4.02 29.09
C GLY A 231 6.31 -3.19 27.83
N ILE A 232 6.00 -1.90 27.97
CA ILE A 232 5.85 -0.99 26.83
C ILE A 232 7.19 -0.79 26.12
N LYS A 233 8.28 -0.54 26.86
CA LYS A 233 9.63 -0.40 26.25
C LYS A 233 10.01 -1.65 25.48
N ASN A 234 9.71 -2.82 26.01
CA ASN A 234 10.03 -4.08 25.38
C ASN A 234 9.16 -4.38 24.15
N THR A 235 7.98 -3.78 24.07
CA THR A 235 7.06 -3.90 22.92
C THR A 235 7.41 -2.93 21.79
N CYS A 236 7.99 -1.76 22.10
CA CYS A 236 8.39 -0.75 21.13
C CYS A 236 9.23 -1.27 19.94
N PRO A 237 10.25 -2.13 20.12
CA PRO A 237 11.06 -2.65 19.01
C PRO A 237 10.24 -3.36 17.93
N PHE A 238 9.22 -4.14 18.31
CA PHE A 238 8.36 -4.85 17.36
C PHE A 238 7.61 -3.87 16.46
N TYR A 239 6.98 -2.85 17.06
CA TYR A 239 6.23 -1.85 16.31
C TYR A 239 7.13 -0.88 15.53
N GLY A 240 8.28 -0.51 16.09
CA GLY A 240 9.28 0.29 15.39
C GLY A 240 9.81 -0.42 14.14
N PHE A 241 10.16 -1.71 14.27
CA PHE A 241 10.57 -2.53 13.14
C PHE A 241 9.43 -2.68 12.12
N SER A 242 8.22 -2.98 12.58
CA SER A 242 7.10 -3.20 11.66
C SER A 242 6.71 -1.91 10.92
N PHE A 243 6.70 -0.75 11.59
CA PHE A 243 6.50 0.56 10.98
C PHE A 243 7.58 0.88 9.93
N SER A 244 8.85 0.66 10.28
CA SER A 244 9.98 0.83 9.37
C SER A 244 9.86 -0.08 8.14
N SER A 245 9.50 -1.35 8.33
CA SER A 245 9.31 -2.31 7.24
C SER A 245 8.20 -1.87 6.28
N LEU A 246 7.09 -1.34 6.80
CA LEU A 246 5.99 -0.82 5.99
C LEU A 246 6.40 0.41 5.18
N LEU A 247 7.22 1.30 5.75
CA LEU A 247 7.79 2.42 5.03
C LEU A 247 8.69 1.97 3.87
N VAL A 248 9.59 1.02 4.12
CA VAL A 248 10.49 0.48 3.08
C VAL A 248 9.70 -0.19 1.96
N ILE A 249 8.68 -0.99 2.30
CA ILE A 249 7.81 -1.62 1.29
C ILE A 249 7.05 -0.56 0.49
N GLY A 250 6.56 0.50 1.16
CA GLY A 250 5.85 1.60 0.52
C GLY A 250 6.70 2.44 -0.43
N THR A 251 7.97 2.70 -0.09
CA THR A 251 8.89 3.46 -0.96
C THR A 251 9.34 2.64 -2.17
N LEU A 252 9.59 1.35 -1.99
CA LEU A 252 9.97 0.43 -3.07
C LEU A 252 8.81 0.15 -4.04
N ARG A 253 7.57 0.15 -3.54
CA ARG A 253 6.35 -0.07 -4.34
C ARG A 253 5.47 1.18 -4.34
N LYS A 254 5.91 2.21 -5.07
CA LYS A 254 5.27 3.54 -5.20
C LYS A 254 3.76 3.56 -5.54
N THR A 255 3.14 2.43 -5.91
CA THR A 255 1.75 2.36 -6.39
C THR A 255 0.96 1.13 -5.89
N ASP A 256 1.28 0.64 -4.69
CA ASP A 256 0.50 -0.45 -4.07
C ASP A 256 -0.75 0.08 -3.38
N ALA A 257 -1.93 -0.22 -3.94
CA ALA A 257 -3.22 0.00 -3.28
C ALA A 257 -3.39 -0.78 -1.96
N GLY A 258 -2.59 -1.83 -1.73
CA GLY A 258 -2.51 -2.57 -0.47
C GLY A 258 -1.89 -1.78 0.69
N THR A 259 -1.23 -0.65 0.43
CA THR A 259 -0.57 0.16 1.46
C THR A 259 -1.56 0.66 2.52
N PHE A 260 -2.74 1.12 2.10
CA PHE A 260 -3.82 1.54 3.00
C PHE A 260 -4.18 0.43 4.00
N TRP A 261 -4.47 -0.77 3.49
CA TRP A 261 -4.88 -1.90 4.32
C TRP A 261 -3.80 -2.35 5.31
N ARG A 262 -2.52 -2.32 4.93
CA ARG A 262 -1.42 -2.65 5.85
C ARG A 262 -1.37 -1.68 7.04
N TRP A 263 -1.52 -0.38 6.79
CA TRP A 263 -1.58 0.65 7.84
C TRP A 263 -2.83 0.51 8.71
N THR A 264 -3.99 0.23 8.11
CA THR A 264 -5.23 0.00 8.86
C THR A 264 -5.12 -1.21 9.78
N ILE A 265 -4.57 -2.34 9.30
CA ILE A 265 -4.41 -3.55 10.12
C ILE A 265 -3.37 -3.32 11.22
N MET A 266 -2.28 -2.59 10.95
CA MET A 266 -1.32 -2.17 11.98
C MET A 266 -2.00 -1.39 13.11
N LEU A 267 -2.75 -0.35 12.77
CA LEU A 267 -3.45 0.48 13.77
C LEU A 267 -4.51 -0.32 14.53
N LEU A 268 -5.22 -1.24 13.85
CA LEU A 268 -6.17 -2.14 14.48
C LEU A 268 -5.47 -3.04 15.51
N VAL A 269 -4.34 -3.65 15.16
CA VAL A 269 -3.59 -4.53 16.05
C VAL A 269 -3.00 -3.77 17.23
N ILE A 270 -2.42 -2.59 17.01
CA ILE A 270 -1.97 -1.70 18.11
C ILE A 270 -3.14 -1.38 19.05
N GLY A 271 -4.30 -1.02 18.51
CA GLY A 271 -5.48 -0.70 19.30
C GLY A 271 -6.00 -1.89 20.12
N LEU A 272 -6.08 -3.07 19.51
CA LEU A 272 -6.50 -4.31 20.18
C LEU A 272 -5.48 -4.75 21.26
N GLU A 273 -4.18 -4.64 20.98
CA GLU A 273 -3.13 -4.93 21.97
C GLU A 273 -3.18 -3.94 23.14
N ALA A 274 -3.29 -2.64 22.86
CA ALA A 274 -3.45 -1.61 23.89
C ALA A 274 -4.71 -1.85 24.74
N MET A 275 -5.81 -2.26 24.12
CA MET A 275 -7.05 -2.60 24.81
C MET A 275 -6.86 -3.81 25.75
N ILE A 276 -6.17 -4.87 25.30
CA ILE A 276 -5.87 -6.04 26.14
C ILE A 276 -4.93 -5.66 27.30
N LEU A 277 -3.87 -4.90 27.02
CA LEU A 277 -2.88 -4.46 28.02
C LEU A 277 -3.49 -3.56 29.11
N THR A 278 -4.28 -2.57 28.70
CA THR A 278 -4.87 -1.57 29.62
C THR A 278 -6.13 -2.08 30.32
N SER A 279 -6.77 -3.12 29.78
CA SER A 279 -7.96 -3.67 30.42
C SER A 279 -7.65 -4.28 31.77
N THR A 280 -8.32 -3.79 32.82
CA THR A 280 -8.36 -4.41 34.16
C THR A 280 -9.49 -5.42 34.28
N SER A 281 -10.33 -5.57 33.24
CA SER A 281 -11.52 -6.41 33.19
C SER A 281 -11.66 -7.11 31.83
N LEU A 282 -12.56 -8.09 31.76
CA LEU A 282 -12.86 -8.92 30.60
C LEU A 282 -13.53 -8.09 29.50
N THR A 283 -12.70 -7.58 28.59
CA THR A 283 -13.18 -6.83 27.43
C THR A 283 -13.95 -7.74 26.48
N ARG A 284 -14.91 -7.17 25.72
CA ARG A 284 -15.62 -7.92 24.66
C ARG A 284 -14.67 -8.60 23.68
N VAL A 285 -13.52 -7.97 23.40
CA VAL A 285 -12.45 -8.54 22.59
C VAL A 285 -11.86 -9.78 23.25
N SER A 286 -11.51 -9.71 24.53
CA SER A 286 -11.00 -10.86 25.29
C SER A 286 -12.02 -12.01 25.37
N LEU A 287 -13.33 -11.71 25.44
CA LEU A 287 -14.40 -12.71 25.36
C LEU A 287 -14.47 -13.41 24.00
N VAL A 288 -14.46 -12.64 22.92
CA VAL A 288 -14.48 -13.20 21.56
C VAL A 288 -13.24 -14.07 21.35
N LEU A 289 -12.08 -13.58 21.77
CA LEU A 289 -10.81 -14.25 21.53
C LEU A 289 -10.67 -15.52 22.38
N SER A 290 -11.11 -15.51 23.65
CA SER A 290 -11.17 -16.72 24.48
C SER A 290 -12.20 -17.74 24.01
N ARG A 291 -13.25 -17.31 23.29
CA ARG A 291 -14.21 -18.22 22.65
C ARG A 291 -13.64 -18.88 21.39
N ILE A 292 -12.81 -18.16 20.64
CA ILE A 292 -12.13 -18.69 19.44
C ILE A 292 -10.93 -19.57 19.86
N PHE A 293 -10.16 -19.14 20.85
CA PHE A 293 -8.96 -19.80 21.36
C PHE A 293 -9.06 -20.04 22.87
N PRO A 294 -9.65 -21.17 23.31
CA PRO A 294 -9.83 -21.46 24.74
C PRO A 294 -8.50 -21.79 25.45
N ASN A 295 -8.47 -21.63 26.78
CA ASN A 295 -7.33 -21.94 27.66
C ASN A 295 -6.04 -21.20 27.30
N ARG A 296 -6.15 -19.89 27.08
CA ARG A 296 -5.01 -19.02 26.75
C ARG A 296 -4.91 -17.81 27.67
N ALA A 297 -3.67 -17.43 27.98
CA ALA A 297 -3.36 -16.21 28.71
C ALA A 297 -3.39 -14.97 27.77
N PRO A 298 -3.59 -13.75 28.29
CA PRO A 298 -3.66 -12.53 27.46
C PRO A 298 -2.41 -12.29 26.61
N PHE A 299 -1.21 -12.64 27.07
CA PHE A 299 0.02 -12.50 26.27
C PHE A 299 0.04 -13.41 25.03
N GLU A 300 -0.53 -14.62 25.12
CA GLU A 300 -0.61 -15.55 23.97
C GLU A 300 -1.55 -14.99 22.90
N HIS A 301 -2.64 -14.37 23.33
CA HIS A 301 -3.55 -13.64 22.45
C HIS A 301 -2.88 -12.47 21.72
N ILE A 302 -2.03 -11.71 22.43
CA ILE A 302 -1.25 -10.62 21.83
C ILE A 302 -0.27 -11.16 20.79
N GLU A 303 0.41 -12.27 21.08
CA GLU A 303 1.35 -12.88 20.14
C GLU A 303 0.65 -13.39 18.87
N LEU A 304 -0.51 -14.06 19.01
CA LEU A 304 -1.34 -14.47 17.86
C LEU A 304 -1.79 -13.26 17.04
N LEU A 305 -2.13 -12.15 17.68
CA LEU A 305 -2.54 -10.92 17.00
C LEU A 305 -1.38 -10.31 16.18
N ARG A 306 -0.16 -10.32 16.73
CA ARG A 306 1.05 -9.87 16.03
C ARG A 306 1.41 -10.77 14.85
N GLN A 307 1.27 -12.09 15.00
CA GLN A 307 1.46 -13.05 13.91
C GLN A 307 0.40 -12.89 12.82
N PHE A 308 -0.86 -12.67 13.22
CA PHE A 308 -1.94 -12.32 12.30
C PHE A 308 -1.64 -11.03 11.54
N PHE A 309 -1.08 -10.00 12.19
CA PHE A 309 -0.63 -8.78 11.51
C PHE A 309 0.41 -9.09 10.42
N ILE A 310 1.46 -9.84 10.74
CA ILE A 310 2.52 -10.18 9.77
C ILE A 310 1.91 -10.92 8.58
N ALA A 311 1.13 -11.97 8.84
CA ALA A 311 0.55 -12.79 7.80
C ALA A 311 -0.47 -12.02 6.94
N SER A 312 -1.34 -11.21 7.57
CA SER A 312 -2.30 -10.37 6.85
C SER A 312 -1.63 -9.24 6.04
N SER A 313 -0.49 -8.72 6.48
CA SER A 313 0.32 -7.76 5.73
C SER A 313 0.92 -8.39 4.46
N CYS A 314 1.40 -9.63 4.56
CA CYS A 314 1.84 -10.42 3.40
C CYS A 314 0.66 -10.67 2.44
N VAL A 315 -0.50 -11.08 2.96
CA VAL A 315 -1.73 -11.29 2.17
C VAL A 315 -2.16 -10.01 1.46
N ALA A 316 -2.18 -8.87 2.15
CA ALA A 316 -2.53 -7.58 1.57
C ALA A 316 -1.60 -7.20 0.41
N THR A 317 -0.32 -7.58 0.50
CA THR A 317 0.68 -7.38 -0.56
C THR A 317 0.36 -8.20 -1.81
N GLN A 318 -0.03 -9.45 -1.64
CA GLN A 318 -0.34 -10.34 -2.75
C GLN A 318 -1.72 -10.03 -3.37
N ILE A 319 -2.72 -9.71 -2.53
CA ILE A 319 -4.06 -9.33 -2.98
C ILE A 319 -4.05 -7.98 -3.71
N SER A 320 -3.19 -7.03 -3.31
CA SER A 320 -3.08 -5.73 -3.99
C SER A 320 -2.79 -5.88 -5.49
N GLY A 321 -1.94 -6.85 -5.88
CA GLY A 321 -1.63 -7.09 -7.30
C GLY A 321 -2.80 -7.68 -8.09
N ILE A 322 -3.77 -8.29 -7.41
CA ILE A 322 -4.95 -8.91 -8.02
C ILE A 322 -6.11 -7.93 -8.16
N ILE A 323 -6.42 -7.20 -7.09
CA ILE A 323 -7.59 -6.31 -7.04
C ILE A 323 -7.33 -5.02 -7.81
N TYR A 324 -6.11 -4.49 -7.68
CA TYR A 324 -5.69 -3.26 -8.33
C TYR A 324 -4.63 -3.59 -9.36
N SER A 325 -4.99 -4.39 -10.36
CA SER A 325 -4.16 -4.49 -11.56
C SER A 325 -4.05 -3.10 -12.17
N VAL A 326 -2.82 -2.60 -12.34
CA VAL A 326 -2.55 -1.32 -13.01
C VAL A 326 -3.41 -1.25 -14.28
N PRO A 327 -4.29 -0.23 -14.43
CA PRO A 327 -5.06 -0.07 -15.65
C PRO A 327 -4.09 -0.05 -16.84
N GLU A 328 -4.37 -0.85 -17.86
CA GLU A 328 -3.58 -0.89 -19.10
C GLU A 328 -3.47 0.52 -19.72
N GLU A 329 -4.51 1.34 -19.52
CA GLU A 329 -4.59 2.78 -19.74
C GLU A 329 -3.42 3.55 -19.10
N MET A 330 -2.99 3.23 -17.88
CA MET A 330 -1.92 3.95 -17.18
C MET A 330 -0.53 3.63 -17.74
N ASN A 331 -0.33 2.41 -18.25
CA ASN A 331 0.88 2.05 -18.99
C ASN A 331 0.90 2.71 -20.38
N LYS A 332 -0.25 2.76 -21.06
CA LYS A 332 -0.41 3.47 -22.33
C LYS A 332 -0.18 4.96 -22.14
N ASN A 333 -0.76 5.58 -21.11
CA ASN A 333 -0.59 6.98 -20.77
C ASN A 333 0.86 7.29 -20.37
N ARG A 334 1.56 6.41 -19.64
CA ARG A 334 2.99 6.58 -19.33
C ARG A 334 3.87 6.47 -20.58
N SER A 335 3.54 5.56 -21.51
CA SER A 335 4.24 5.45 -22.80
C SER A 335 3.93 6.64 -23.72
N LEU A 336 2.70 7.14 -23.66
CA LEU A 336 2.21 8.31 -24.38
C LEU A 336 2.86 9.58 -23.83
N GLU A 337 2.95 9.74 -22.51
CA GLU A 337 3.61 10.84 -21.81
C GLU A 337 5.11 10.87 -22.15
N LYS A 338 5.79 9.72 -22.12
CA LYS A 338 7.17 9.59 -22.60
C LYS A 338 7.34 9.88 -24.10
N ALA A 339 6.30 9.65 -24.92
CA ALA A 339 6.31 9.96 -26.35
C ALA A 339 5.93 11.42 -26.65
N ILE A 340 5.16 12.06 -25.77
CA ILE A 340 4.71 13.46 -25.88
C ILE A 340 5.77 14.41 -25.30
N GLU A 341 6.55 14.01 -24.30
CA GLU A 341 7.66 14.78 -23.72
C GLU A 341 8.58 15.43 -24.78
N PRO A 342 9.10 14.70 -25.79
CA PRO A 342 9.91 15.32 -26.83
C PRO A 342 9.11 16.21 -27.78
N MET A 343 7.81 15.95 -27.99
CA MET A 343 6.96 16.81 -28.84
C MET A 343 6.60 18.13 -28.17
N LEU A 344 6.41 18.16 -26.85
CA LEU A 344 6.16 19.40 -26.11
C LEU A 344 7.33 20.38 -26.26
N GLY A 345 8.57 19.89 -26.22
CA GLY A 345 9.75 20.73 -26.48
C GLY A 345 9.80 21.29 -27.89
N LEU A 346 9.36 20.52 -28.91
CA LEU A 346 9.23 21.04 -30.27
C LEU A 346 8.10 22.08 -30.39
N VAL A 347 7.00 21.92 -29.66
CA VAL A 347 5.89 22.89 -29.67
C VAL A 347 6.33 24.23 -29.11
N ASP A 348 7.08 24.25 -28.00
CA ASP A 348 7.65 25.49 -27.45
C ASP A 348 8.61 26.15 -28.44
N GLN A 349 9.42 25.36 -29.14
CA GLN A 349 10.32 25.87 -30.17
C GLN A 349 9.57 26.45 -31.38
N VAL A 350 8.47 25.83 -31.80
CA VAL A 350 7.59 26.33 -32.88
C VAL A 350 6.85 27.59 -32.44
N GLN A 351 6.40 27.65 -31.19
CA GLN A 351 5.77 28.84 -30.61
C GLN A 351 6.74 30.03 -30.58
N GLU A 352 8.00 29.78 -30.22
CA GLU A 352 9.07 30.78 -30.24
C GLU A 352 9.34 31.29 -31.67
N TYR A 353 9.51 30.39 -32.65
CA TYR A 353 9.70 30.78 -34.06
C TYR A 353 8.49 31.52 -34.64
N SER A 354 7.26 31.13 -34.28
CA SER A 354 6.04 31.84 -34.69
C SER A 354 6.00 33.25 -34.12
N SER A 355 6.35 33.43 -32.84
CA SER A 355 6.39 34.76 -32.21
C SER A 355 7.46 35.66 -32.84
N LEU A 356 8.63 35.11 -33.18
CA LEU A 356 9.72 35.82 -33.84
C LEU A 356 9.32 36.23 -35.26
N ALA A 357 8.70 35.32 -36.02
CA ALA A 357 8.18 35.60 -37.35
C ALA A 357 7.13 36.72 -37.33
N ASN A 358 6.19 36.70 -36.37
CA ASN A 358 5.20 37.76 -36.21
C ASN A 358 5.84 39.14 -35.94
N VAL A 359 6.91 39.20 -35.14
CA VAL A 359 7.65 40.44 -34.86
C VAL A 359 8.40 40.93 -36.09
N GLU A 360 9.03 40.04 -36.87
CA GLU A 360 9.70 40.43 -38.12
C GLU A 360 8.71 40.91 -39.17
N LEU A 361 7.55 40.28 -39.27
CA LEU A 361 6.47 40.70 -40.16
C LEU A 361 5.98 42.11 -39.79
N ILE A 362 5.79 42.40 -38.50
CA ILE A 362 5.43 43.75 -38.03
C ILE A 362 6.53 44.77 -38.37
N LYS A 363 7.81 44.41 -38.22
CA LYS A 363 8.93 45.28 -38.59
C LYS A 363 8.98 45.57 -40.09
N LEU A 364 8.74 44.56 -40.93
CA LEU A 364 8.66 44.72 -42.38
C LEU A 364 7.46 45.58 -42.78
N MET A 365 6.27 45.31 -42.22
CA MET A 365 5.10 46.15 -42.45
C MET A 365 5.33 47.60 -42.03
N PHE A 366 5.97 47.83 -40.88
CA PHE A 366 6.32 49.17 -40.42
C PHE A 366 7.33 49.84 -41.34
N ASN A 367 8.35 49.11 -41.80
CA ASN A 367 9.34 49.61 -42.74
C ASN A 367 8.73 49.96 -44.11
N ASP A 368 7.75 49.17 -44.57
CA ASP A 368 7.00 49.43 -45.80
C ASP A 368 6.01 50.60 -45.64
N LEU A 369 5.46 50.80 -44.43
CA LEU A 369 4.57 51.94 -44.13
C LEU A 369 5.33 53.25 -43.86
N HIS A 370 6.56 53.18 -43.35
CA HIS A 370 7.37 54.32 -42.95
C HIS A 370 7.59 55.36 -44.08
N PRO A 371 7.91 54.99 -45.33
CA PRO A 371 8.01 55.95 -46.44
C PRO A 371 6.64 56.52 -46.86
N ILE A 372 5.54 55.79 -46.65
CA ILE A 372 4.18 56.23 -47.01
C ILE A 372 3.69 57.31 -46.03
N ILE A 373 4.07 57.23 -44.75
CA ILE A 373 3.70 58.22 -43.72
C ILE A 373 4.51 59.53 -43.86
N ARG A 374 5.69 59.51 -44.50
CA ARG A 374 6.65 60.65 -44.49
C ARG A 374 6.70 61.50 -45.77
N SER A 375 5.78 61.34 -46.73
CA SER A 375 5.72 62.21 -47.92
C SER A 375 4.54 63.21 -47.82
N PRO A 376 4.69 64.51 -48.12
CA PRO A 376 5.12 65.52 -47.15
C PRO A 376 4.05 66.61 -46.90
N SER A 377 3.94 67.06 -45.65
CA SER A 377 3.47 68.42 -45.31
C SER A 377 4.53 69.06 -44.43
N GLY A 378 5.41 69.85 -45.03
CA GLY A 378 6.46 70.57 -44.33
C GLY A 378 7.20 71.51 -45.28
N LYS A 379 6.68 72.74 -45.41
CA LYS A 379 7.36 73.89 -46.02
C LYS A 379 8.62 74.19 -45.22
N ASP A 380 9.76 74.36 -45.90
CA ASP A 380 10.88 75.15 -45.38
C ASP A 380 11.73 75.77 -46.52
N LYS A 381 11.90 77.11 -46.41
CA LYS A 381 12.92 78.03 -46.96
C LYS A 381 12.75 78.69 -48.34
N SER A 382 12.40 79.99 -48.27
CA SER A 382 13.24 81.17 -48.60
C SER A 382 14.25 81.07 -49.75
N GLY A 383 14.12 81.97 -50.75
CA GLY A 383 15.23 82.46 -51.58
C GLY A 383 14.93 82.54 -53.07
N ASN A 384 14.52 83.71 -53.54
CA ASN A 384 14.22 84.05 -54.93
C ASN A 384 15.47 83.97 -55.83
N ASP A 385 15.34 83.40 -57.03
CA ASP A 385 15.79 84.07 -58.26
C ASP A 385 15.02 83.54 -59.50
N SER A 386 15.15 84.25 -60.60
CA SER A 386 14.06 84.72 -61.46
C SER A 386 13.73 83.89 -62.73
N LEU A 387 12.43 83.88 -63.06
CA LEU A 387 11.71 83.74 -64.35
C LEU A 387 12.21 82.76 -65.44
N ASN A 388 11.41 81.72 -65.73
CA ASN A 388 10.54 81.71 -66.92
C ASN A 388 9.59 80.50 -66.95
N ALA A 389 8.38 80.74 -67.45
CA ALA A 389 7.19 79.91 -67.38
C ALA A 389 7.21 78.66 -68.31
N ILE A 390 6.68 77.55 -67.79
CA ILE A 390 6.23 76.35 -68.51
C ILE A 390 4.81 76.02 -67.98
N PRO A 391 3.84 75.55 -68.80
CA PRO A 391 2.41 75.64 -68.47
C PRO A 391 1.95 74.72 -67.33
N GLU A 392 1.19 75.27 -66.39
CA GLU A 392 0.62 74.65 -65.17
C GLU A 392 -0.50 73.60 -65.41
N ALA A 393 -0.61 73.02 -66.61
CA ALA A 393 -1.67 72.06 -66.92
C ALA A 393 -1.27 70.57 -66.77
N GLU A 394 0.02 70.23 -66.92
CA GLU A 394 0.49 68.83 -66.83
C GLU A 394 1.01 68.44 -65.44
N ALA A 395 1.55 69.38 -64.65
CA ALA A 395 2.10 69.07 -63.33
C ALA A 395 1.01 68.80 -62.27
N ASN A 396 -0.16 69.44 -62.40
CA ASN A 396 -1.29 69.17 -61.51
C ASN A 396 -2.01 67.86 -61.87
N GLN A 397 -2.00 67.44 -63.13
CA GLN A 397 -2.60 66.16 -63.52
C GLN A 397 -1.73 64.98 -63.09
N LEU A 398 -0.40 65.05 -63.25
CA LEU A 398 0.50 63.98 -62.85
C LEU A 398 0.55 63.79 -61.31
N SER A 399 0.51 64.89 -60.56
CA SER A 399 0.53 64.86 -59.08
C SER A 399 -0.83 64.45 -58.49
N GLN A 400 -1.94 64.75 -59.18
CA GLN A 400 -3.29 64.38 -58.77
C GLN A 400 -3.64 62.93 -59.16
N GLU A 401 -3.14 62.43 -60.28
CA GLU A 401 -3.27 61.02 -60.69
C GLU A 401 -2.40 60.11 -59.80
N GLN A 402 -1.16 60.51 -59.50
CA GLN A 402 -0.31 59.80 -58.55
C GLN A 402 -0.89 59.78 -57.14
N SER A 403 -1.50 60.87 -56.66
CA SER A 403 -2.12 60.90 -55.33
C SER A 403 -3.44 60.11 -55.25
N VAL A 404 -4.22 60.04 -56.34
CA VAL A 404 -5.40 59.16 -56.44
C VAL A 404 -5.00 57.69 -56.51
N GLU A 405 -3.95 57.35 -57.24
CA GLU A 405 -3.42 55.98 -57.29
C GLU A 405 -2.83 55.57 -55.93
N LEU A 406 -2.14 56.47 -55.24
CA LEU A 406 -1.64 56.23 -53.88
C LEU A 406 -2.80 56.03 -52.88
N GLN A 407 -3.87 56.83 -52.98
CA GLN A 407 -5.08 56.67 -52.16
C GLN A 407 -5.77 55.33 -52.42
N LYS A 408 -5.78 54.87 -53.67
CA LYS A 408 -6.34 53.57 -54.06
C LYS A 408 -5.49 52.41 -53.54
N VAL A 409 -4.18 52.51 -53.62
CA VAL A 409 -3.27 51.50 -53.05
C VAL A 409 -3.40 51.47 -51.53
N ILE A 410 -3.51 52.61 -50.87
CA ILE A 410 -3.72 52.69 -49.41
C ILE A 410 -5.07 52.07 -49.02
N SER A 411 -6.14 52.33 -49.78
CA SER A 411 -7.45 51.74 -49.48
C SER A 411 -7.47 50.23 -49.73
N ASP A 412 -6.81 49.74 -50.78
CA ASP A 412 -6.68 48.30 -51.05
C ASP A 412 -5.84 47.59 -49.99
N VAL A 413 -4.74 48.19 -49.54
CA VAL A 413 -3.91 47.65 -48.45
C VAL A 413 -4.69 47.64 -47.14
N LYS A 414 -5.41 48.72 -46.82
CA LYS A 414 -6.28 48.79 -45.64
C LYS A 414 -7.34 47.70 -45.67
N ASN A 415 -7.99 47.47 -46.81
CA ASN A 415 -9.02 46.44 -46.95
C ASN A 415 -8.42 45.04 -46.79
N LYS A 416 -7.27 44.75 -47.42
CA LYS A 416 -6.55 43.47 -47.22
C LYS A 416 -6.08 43.27 -45.78
N MET A 417 -5.67 44.32 -45.10
CA MET A 417 -5.25 44.26 -43.70
C MET A 417 -6.45 44.04 -42.77
N LEU A 418 -7.61 44.61 -43.10
CA LEU A 418 -8.87 44.37 -42.39
C LEU A 418 -9.35 42.93 -42.59
N ASP A 419 -9.31 42.42 -43.83
CA ASP A 419 -9.70 41.05 -44.16
C ASP A 419 -8.81 40.03 -43.45
N THR A 420 -7.49 40.22 -43.49
CA THR A 420 -6.55 39.34 -42.79
C THR A 420 -6.74 39.38 -41.27
N PHE A 421 -7.00 40.57 -40.69
CA PHE A 421 -7.32 40.69 -39.27
C PHE A 421 -8.64 40.00 -38.90
N CYS A 422 -9.67 40.15 -39.72
CA CYS A 422 -10.95 39.46 -39.54
C CYS A 422 -10.81 37.94 -39.64
N ASP A 423 -10.03 37.44 -40.60
CA ASP A 423 -9.73 36.00 -40.75
C ASP A 423 -8.97 35.45 -39.53
N LEU A 424 -7.94 36.16 -39.07
CA LEU A 424 -7.17 35.80 -37.87
C LEU A 424 -8.05 35.78 -36.61
N LYS A 425 -8.99 36.73 -36.51
CA LYS A 425 -9.92 36.79 -35.39
C LYS A 425 -10.97 35.67 -35.44
N LEU A 426 -11.41 35.28 -36.64
CA LEU A 426 -12.31 34.14 -36.83
C LEU A 426 -11.64 32.81 -36.50
N GLN A 427 -10.35 32.66 -36.82
CA GLN A 427 -9.59 31.44 -36.55
C GLN A 427 -9.18 31.30 -35.08
N SER A 428 -9.07 32.40 -34.34
CA SER A 428 -8.70 32.36 -32.91
C SER A 428 -9.87 32.09 -31.96
N ASP A 429 -11.12 32.30 -32.39
CA ASP A 429 -12.32 31.96 -31.60
C ASP A 429 -12.79 30.52 -31.91
N PRO A 430 -12.91 29.61 -30.91
CA PRO A 430 -13.27 28.21 -31.15
C PRO A 430 -14.61 28.00 -31.87
N ASN A 431 -15.58 28.91 -31.69
CA ASN A 431 -16.85 28.84 -32.42
C ASN A 431 -16.70 29.31 -33.88
N GLY A 432 -15.84 30.30 -34.12
CA GLY A 432 -15.52 30.82 -35.46
C GLY A 432 -14.74 29.81 -36.29
N GLN A 433 -13.78 29.11 -35.67
CA GLN A 433 -12.98 28.08 -36.33
C GLN A 433 -13.84 26.91 -36.82
N ALA A 434 -14.84 26.49 -36.05
CA ALA A 434 -15.78 25.44 -36.44
C ALA A 434 -16.62 25.85 -37.67
N ALA A 435 -17.13 27.08 -37.69
CA ALA A 435 -17.90 27.62 -38.82
C ALA A 435 -17.04 27.78 -40.08
N TRP A 436 -15.77 28.20 -39.92
CA TRP A 436 -14.84 28.38 -41.02
C TRP A 436 -14.43 27.05 -41.67
N ILE A 437 -14.15 26.01 -40.87
CA ILE A 437 -13.89 24.65 -41.35
C ILE A 437 -15.10 24.09 -42.11
N GLN A 438 -16.31 24.37 -41.65
CA GLN A 438 -17.54 23.96 -42.33
C GLN A 438 -17.71 24.67 -43.68
N ALA A 439 -17.41 25.97 -43.76
CA ALA A 439 -17.48 26.76 -44.99
C ALA A 439 -16.46 26.30 -46.06
N ILE A 440 -15.24 25.94 -45.64
CA ILE A 440 -14.24 25.37 -46.57
C ILE A 440 -14.70 24.01 -47.08
N ARG A 441 -15.21 23.15 -46.19
CA ARG A 441 -15.70 21.83 -46.57
C ARG A 441 -16.86 21.91 -47.57
N SER A 442 -17.71 22.94 -47.49
CA SER A 442 -18.77 23.20 -48.48
C SER A 442 -18.29 23.78 -49.81
N LYS A 443 -17.09 24.37 -49.86
CA LYS A 443 -16.50 24.90 -51.10
C LYS A 443 -15.78 23.82 -51.91
N ASP A 444 -15.24 22.81 -51.22
CA ASP A 444 -14.51 21.68 -51.84
C ASP A 444 -15.42 20.51 -52.24
N THR A 445 -16.74 20.62 -52.06
CA THR A 445 -17.71 19.66 -52.60
C THR A 445 -18.23 20.19 -53.94
N PRO A 446 -17.81 19.64 -55.09
CA PRO A 446 -18.50 19.92 -56.34
C PRO A 446 -19.89 19.25 -56.27
N GLU A 447 -20.93 19.98 -56.64
CA GLU A 447 -22.29 19.44 -56.84
C GLU A 447 -22.32 18.28 -57.85
#